data_AF-A0A925ZZF0-F1
#
_entry.id   AF-A0A925ZZF0-F1
#
_cell.length_a   1.000
_cell.length_b   1.000
_cell.length_c   1.000
_cell.angle_alpha   90.00
_cell.angle_beta   90.00
_cell.angle_gamma   90.00
#
_symmetry.space_group_name_H-M   'P 1'
#
loop_
_entity.id
_entity.type
_entity.pdbx_description
1 polymer ?
#
loop_
_entity_poly.entity_id
_entity_poly.type
_entity_poly.pdbx_seq_one_letter_code
_entity_poly.pdbx_strand_id
1 'polypeptide(L)'
;AKLSANGKVSCATCHEPSRDFQDGTPLAKGVGTTTRRTMPIAGTAYSPWLFWDGRTDSQWAQALGPLESSVEHGGTRAQYAHTIRTHYAPEYEAIFGPVPQLTGIPVQAGPAGDSVARAAWKRIPAVRQREITRVYANIGKAIAAYERRLGFEPTRFDRWVDAELSGATHTAESSMSHDEVAGLRLFIGKASCVNCHNGPRFTDDHFHNTGVAAQPGLPPDSGRATGVRAVLAGEFNCLSQYSDAKAEDCGELRFTSSDGPELLRAYKTPSLRNVAQHAPYMHAGQIATLTDVVTHYNRAFKAKVGHSELKPLGLSAEQRRQLEAFLLTLSSPARP
;
A
#
# COMPACT_ATOMS: atom_id res chain seq x y z
N ALA A 1 -18.35 6.94 8.29
CA ALA A 1 -18.26 5.47 8.08
C ALA A 1 -19.43 4.89 7.25
N LYS A 2 -20.05 5.66 6.34
CA LYS A 2 -21.19 5.17 5.50
C LYS A 2 -20.81 4.07 4.49
N LEU A 3 -19.51 3.84 4.29
CA LEU A 3 -18.96 2.90 3.31
C LEU A 3 -18.62 1.52 3.87
N SER A 4 -18.91 1.25 5.15
CA SER A 4 -18.74 -0.08 5.75
C SER A 4 -20.09 -0.73 6.05
N ALA A 5 -20.15 -2.05 5.96
CA ALA A 5 -21.37 -2.82 6.18
C ALA A 5 -21.94 -2.68 7.61
N ASN A 6 -21.09 -2.43 8.60
CA ASN A 6 -21.50 -2.18 9.98
C ASN A 6 -21.65 -0.69 10.32
N GLY A 7 -21.38 0.22 9.37
CA GLY A 7 -21.44 1.66 9.57
C GLY A 7 -20.37 2.24 10.53
N LYS A 8 -19.34 1.47 10.90
CA LYS A 8 -18.33 1.84 11.92
C LYS A 8 -16.92 2.01 11.37
N VAL A 9 -16.62 1.47 10.19
CA VAL A 9 -15.30 1.54 9.56
C VAL A 9 -15.27 2.60 8.47
N SER A 10 -14.17 3.35 8.39
CA SER A 10 -13.82 4.22 7.27
C SER A 10 -12.36 4.01 6.88
N CYS A 11 -11.90 4.58 5.76
CA CYS A 11 -10.49 4.50 5.37
C CYS A 11 -9.58 4.99 6.50
N ALA A 12 -9.95 6.09 7.17
CA ALA A 12 -9.21 6.68 8.28
C ALA A 12 -9.21 5.84 9.57
N THR A 13 -10.02 4.77 9.66
CA THR A 13 -9.95 3.81 10.77
C THR A 13 -8.64 3.01 10.73
N CYS A 14 -8.12 2.72 9.53
CA CYS A 14 -6.84 2.02 9.36
C CYS A 14 -5.73 2.97 8.90
N HIS A 15 -6.09 4.08 8.24
CA HIS A 15 -5.17 5.06 7.68
C HIS A 15 -5.27 6.40 8.43
N GLU A 16 -4.84 6.43 9.69
CA GLU A 16 -4.96 7.61 10.56
C GLU A 16 -4.02 8.75 10.10
N PRO A 17 -4.53 9.94 9.71
CA PRO A 17 -3.69 11.03 9.21
C PRO A 17 -2.59 11.48 10.18
N SER A 18 -2.87 11.46 11.49
CA SER A 18 -1.92 11.83 12.56
C SER A 18 -0.81 10.80 12.77
N ARG A 19 -0.90 9.62 12.13
CA ARG A 19 0.08 8.54 12.18
C ARG A 19 0.66 8.20 10.81
N ASP A 20 0.79 9.21 9.95
CA ASP A 20 1.24 9.03 8.56
C ASP A 20 0.40 7.98 7.80
N PHE A 21 -0.92 8.07 8.01
CA PHE A 21 -1.94 7.23 7.40
C PHE A 21 -1.78 5.72 7.67
N GLN A 22 -1.56 5.37 8.94
CA GLN A 22 -1.45 3.99 9.44
C GLN A 22 -2.13 3.81 10.79
N ASP A 23 -2.34 2.56 11.22
CA ASP A 23 -3.03 2.21 12.48
C ASP A 23 -2.10 1.78 13.62
N GLY A 24 -0.80 1.60 13.34
CA GLY A 24 0.18 1.16 14.34
C GLY A 24 -0.05 -0.25 14.90
N THR A 25 -0.83 -1.08 14.22
CA THR A 25 -1.13 -2.46 14.65
C THR A 25 -0.46 -3.48 13.72
N PRO A 26 -0.15 -4.71 14.21
CA PRO A 26 0.38 -5.76 13.33
C PRO A 26 -0.59 -6.16 12.22
N LEU A 27 -1.90 -6.15 12.53
CA LEU A 27 -2.99 -6.56 11.66
C LEU A 27 -4.16 -5.61 11.84
N ALA A 28 -4.62 -5.03 10.73
CA ALA A 28 -5.68 -4.03 10.72
C ALA A 28 -7.01 -4.59 11.24
N LYS A 29 -7.81 -3.71 11.85
CA LYS A 29 -9.12 -4.02 12.42
C LYS A 29 -10.21 -3.25 11.68
N GLY A 30 -10.85 -3.93 10.74
CA GLY A 30 -12.06 -3.45 10.07
C GLY A 30 -13.31 -4.05 10.70
N VAL A 31 -14.24 -4.52 9.85
CA VAL A 31 -15.35 -5.39 10.27
C VAL A 31 -14.81 -6.69 10.88
N GLY A 32 -13.66 -7.16 10.41
CA GLY A 32 -12.90 -8.27 10.94
C GLY A 32 -11.44 -7.92 11.19
N THR A 33 -10.56 -8.91 11.14
CA THR A 33 -9.10 -8.73 11.25
C THR A 33 -8.44 -9.16 9.94
N THR A 34 -7.54 -8.32 9.42
CA THR A 34 -6.79 -8.62 8.20
C THR A 34 -5.65 -9.60 8.47
N THR A 35 -5.01 -10.09 7.40
CA THR A 35 -3.83 -10.97 7.47
C THR A 35 -2.52 -10.25 7.18
N ARG A 36 -2.59 -8.94 6.93
CA ARG A 36 -1.44 -8.08 6.67
C ARG A 36 -1.62 -6.75 7.37
N ARG A 37 -0.48 -6.14 7.68
CA ARG A 37 -0.37 -4.80 8.24
C ARG A 37 -0.86 -3.76 7.23
N THR A 38 -1.49 -2.70 7.72
CA THR A 38 -1.84 -1.52 6.92
C THR A 38 -0.58 -0.85 6.37
N MET A 39 -0.56 -0.51 5.08
CA MET A 39 0.51 0.31 4.48
C MET A 39 0.16 1.80 4.58
N PRO A 40 1.14 2.70 4.75
CA PRO A 40 0.91 4.13 4.53
C PRO A 40 0.43 4.40 3.10
N ILE A 41 -0.47 5.37 2.96
CA ILE A 41 -0.97 5.82 1.64
C ILE A 41 -0.29 7.11 1.13
N ALA A 42 0.50 7.78 1.97
CA ALA A 42 1.29 8.94 1.55
C ALA A 42 2.28 8.54 0.45
N GLY A 43 2.32 9.33 -0.63
CA GLY A 43 3.19 9.14 -1.77
C GLY A 43 2.89 7.91 -2.63
N THR A 44 1.81 7.17 -2.38
CA THR A 44 1.45 5.98 -3.19
C THR A 44 1.12 6.29 -4.64
N ALA A 45 0.88 7.57 -4.97
CA ALA A 45 0.57 8.06 -6.32
C ALA A 45 1.67 7.84 -7.35
N TYR A 46 2.88 7.59 -6.85
CA TYR A 46 4.08 7.33 -7.64
C TYR A 46 4.43 5.84 -7.72
N SER A 47 3.60 4.96 -7.16
CA SER A 47 3.81 3.50 -7.14
C SER A 47 3.06 2.86 -8.31
N PRO A 48 3.72 2.07 -9.17
CA PRO A 48 3.04 1.31 -10.23
C PRO A 48 2.26 0.12 -9.67
N TRP A 49 2.68 -0.40 -8.52
CA TRP A 49 2.05 -1.55 -7.85
C TRP A 49 1.56 -1.18 -6.46
N LEU A 50 0.36 -1.66 -6.11
CA LEU A 50 -0.30 -1.34 -4.85
C LEU A 50 -0.63 -2.63 -4.07
N PHE A 51 -0.79 -2.49 -2.76
CA PHE A 51 -0.68 -3.57 -1.76
C PHE A 51 0.72 -4.19 -1.63
N TRP A 52 0.94 -4.94 -0.53
CA TRP A 52 2.19 -5.65 -0.26
C TRP A 52 2.59 -6.67 -1.34
N ASP A 53 1.64 -7.23 -2.07
CA ASP A 53 1.86 -8.22 -3.13
C ASP A 53 1.66 -7.68 -4.55
N GLY A 54 1.32 -6.39 -4.69
CA GLY A 54 1.11 -5.80 -6.00
C GLY A 54 -0.12 -6.32 -6.73
N ARG A 55 -1.14 -6.81 -6.02
CA ARG A 55 -2.36 -7.37 -6.63
C ARG A 55 -3.26 -6.34 -7.33
N THR A 56 -2.86 -5.08 -7.35
CA THR A 56 -3.49 -4.00 -8.10
C THR A 56 -2.40 -3.11 -8.71
N ASP A 57 -2.62 -2.64 -9.93
CA ASP A 57 -1.68 -1.86 -10.75
C ASP A 57 -2.02 -0.36 -10.80
N SER A 58 -2.98 0.07 -9.99
CA SER A 58 -3.43 1.46 -9.96
C SER A 58 -4.06 1.80 -8.62
N GLN A 59 -3.94 3.06 -8.21
CA GLN A 59 -4.55 3.53 -6.95
C GLN A 59 -6.08 3.42 -6.98
N TRP A 60 -6.71 3.72 -8.12
CA TRP A 60 -8.17 3.66 -8.20
C TRP A 60 -8.68 2.22 -8.02
N ALA A 61 -7.96 1.21 -8.53
CA ALA A 61 -8.28 -0.19 -8.31
C ALA A 61 -7.97 -0.62 -6.86
N GLN A 62 -6.85 -0.15 -6.30
CA GLN A 62 -6.48 -0.42 -4.90
C GLN A 62 -7.59 0.04 -3.94
N ALA A 63 -8.12 1.25 -4.13
CA ALA A 63 -9.14 1.85 -3.28
C ALA A 63 -10.45 1.03 -3.23
N LEU A 64 -10.71 0.19 -4.24
CA LEU A 64 -11.89 -0.68 -4.30
C LEU A 64 -11.73 -1.90 -3.39
N GLY A 65 -10.54 -2.50 -3.32
CA GLY A 65 -10.31 -3.76 -2.60
C GLY A 65 -10.89 -3.79 -1.18
N PRO A 66 -10.56 -2.81 -0.31
CA PRO A 66 -11.06 -2.78 1.06
C PRO A 66 -12.58 -2.65 1.18
N LEU A 67 -13.25 -2.08 0.17
CA LEU A 67 -14.70 -1.85 0.18
C LEU A 67 -15.46 -3.20 0.19
N GLU A 68 -15.10 -4.14 -0.67
CA GLU A 68 -15.78 -5.45 -0.75
C GLU A 68 -15.10 -6.57 0.07
N SER A 69 -13.98 -6.27 0.73
CA SER A 69 -13.30 -7.21 1.62
C SER A 69 -14.10 -7.45 2.91
N SER A 70 -14.47 -8.70 3.17
CA SER A 70 -15.34 -9.10 4.31
C SER A 70 -14.74 -8.84 5.69
N VAL A 71 -13.44 -8.60 5.77
CA VAL A 71 -12.73 -8.28 7.03
C VAL A 71 -12.35 -6.80 7.15
N GLU A 72 -12.52 -6.01 6.08
CA GLU A 72 -12.23 -4.58 6.05
C GLU A 72 -13.53 -3.76 6.11
N HIS A 73 -14.09 -3.30 4.99
CA HIS A 73 -15.37 -2.57 5.00
C HIS A 73 -16.58 -3.50 4.85
N GLY A 74 -16.43 -4.63 4.15
CA GLY A 74 -17.44 -5.69 4.01
C GLY A 74 -18.70 -5.32 3.23
N GLY A 75 -18.68 -4.25 2.44
CA GLY A 75 -19.83 -3.82 1.65
C GLY A 75 -20.03 -4.63 0.38
N THR A 76 -21.05 -4.26 -0.39
CA THR A 76 -21.35 -4.89 -1.69
C THR A 76 -21.47 -3.84 -2.80
N ARG A 77 -21.20 -4.24 -4.04
CA ARG A 77 -21.29 -3.37 -5.21
C ARG A 77 -22.58 -2.54 -5.28
N ALA A 78 -23.73 -3.18 -5.08
CA ALA A 78 -25.02 -2.49 -5.13
C ALA A 78 -25.21 -1.52 -3.95
N GLN A 79 -24.79 -1.89 -2.73
CA GLN A 79 -24.84 -0.99 -1.57
C GLN A 79 -24.12 0.33 -1.87
N TYR A 80 -22.96 0.27 -2.53
CA TYR A 80 -22.20 1.47 -2.87
C TYR A 80 -22.92 2.35 -3.88
N ALA A 81 -23.52 1.77 -4.92
CA ALA A 81 -24.33 2.54 -5.87
C ALA A 81 -25.54 3.22 -5.20
N HIS A 82 -26.23 2.52 -4.29
CA HIS A 82 -27.32 3.10 -3.50
C HIS A 82 -26.83 4.21 -2.58
N THR A 83 -25.68 4.03 -1.92
CA THR A 83 -25.07 5.05 -1.06
C THR A 83 -24.75 6.32 -1.85
N ILE A 84 -24.17 6.18 -3.05
CA ILE A 84 -23.92 7.32 -3.95
C ILE A 84 -25.23 8.00 -4.35
N ARG A 85 -26.24 7.24 -4.79
CA ARG A 85 -27.55 7.81 -5.14
C ARG A 85 -28.18 8.60 -3.99
N THR A 86 -28.14 8.06 -2.77
CA THR A 86 -28.84 8.63 -1.63
C THR A 86 -28.10 9.82 -1.02
N HIS A 87 -26.76 9.83 -1.04
CA HIS A 87 -25.98 10.80 -0.26
C HIS A 87 -25.06 11.70 -1.07
N TYR A 88 -24.75 11.34 -2.32
CA TYR A 88 -23.69 11.99 -3.11
C TYR A 88 -24.07 12.16 -4.59
N ALA A 89 -25.36 12.10 -4.93
CA ALA A 89 -25.79 12.16 -6.32
C ALA A 89 -25.38 13.48 -7.01
N PRO A 90 -25.61 14.68 -6.43
CA PRO A 90 -25.21 15.93 -7.08
C PRO A 90 -23.70 15.99 -7.39
N GLU A 91 -22.85 15.59 -6.43
CA GLU A 91 -21.40 15.61 -6.57
C GLU A 91 -20.90 14.57 -7.57
N TYR A 92 -21.48 13.36 -7.55
CA TYR A 92 -21.16 12.32 -8.50
C TYR A 92 -21.56 12.73 -9.93
N GLU A 93 -22.78 13.24 -10.10
CA GLU A 93 -23.34 13.54 -11.42
C GLU A 93 -22.64 14.73 -12.09
N ALA A 94 -22.11 15.67 -11.31
CA ALA A 94 -21.29 16.77 -11.80
C ALA A 94 -19.97 16.30 -12.46
N ILE A 95 -19.46 15.12 -12.10
CA ILE A 95 -18.14 14.62 -12.57
C ILE A 95 -18.31 13.46 -13.54
N PHE A 96 -19.15 12.50 -13.20
CA PHE A 96 -19.22 11.20 -13.89
C PHE A 96 -20.50 11.02 -14.72
N GLY A 97 -21.38 12.02 -14.73
CA GLY A 97 -22.70 11.93 -15.35
C GLY A 97 -23.71 11.16 -14.48
N PRO A 98 -24.92 10.88 -15.01
CA PRO A 98 -26.04 10.41 -14.22
C PRO A 98 -25.71 9.12 -13.47
N VAL A 99 -26.08 9.05 -12.19
CA VAL A 99 -26.09 7.76 -11.47
C VAL A 99 -27.12 6.87 -12.20
N PRO A 100 -26.91 5.56 -12.33
CA PRO A 100 -27.89 4.68 -12.96
C PRO A 100 -29.20 4.61 -12.15
N GLN A 101 -30.28 4.19 -12.80
CA GLN A 101 -31.51 3.80 -12.09
C GLN A 101 -31.18 2.66 -11.13
N LEU A 102 -31.78 2.59 -9.95
CA LEU A 102 -31.50 1.51 -8.96
C LEU A 102 -32.77 0.81 -8.46
N THR A 103 -33.94 1.16 -8.99
CA THR A 103 -35.20 0.51 -8.68
C THR A 103 -35.11 -1.00 -8.91
N GLY A 104 -35.50 -1.79 -7.90
CA GLY A 104 -35.47 -3.25 -7.94
C GLY A 104 -34.08 -3.89 -7.79
N ILE A 105 -33.02 -3.11 -7.60
CA ILE A 105 -31.66 -3.64 -7.36
C ILE A 105 -31.47 -3.88 -5.85
N PRO A 106 -31.30 -5.14 -5.39
CA PRO A 106 -31.10 -5.42 -3.97
C PRO A 106 -29.78 -4.84 -3.46
N VAL A 107 -29.82 -4.14 -2.31
CA VAL A 107 -28.65 -3.46 -1.72
C VAL A 107 -27.51 -4.41 -1.39
N GLN A 108 -27.79 -5.68 -1.12
CA GLN A 108 -26.83 -6.73 -0.77
C GLN A 108 -26.18 -7.42 -1.99
N ALA A 109 -26.55 -7.03 -3.22
CA ALA A 109 -26.03 -7.69 -4.40
C ALA A 109 -24.58 -7.26 -4.69
N GLY A 110 -23.68 -8.23 -4.80
CA GLY A 110 -22.30 -7.98 -5.20
C GLY A 110 -21.54 -9.26 -5.60
N PRO A 111 -20.45 -9.14 -6.38
CA PRO A 111 -19.68 -10.27 -6.88
C PRO A 111 -18.74 -10.91 -5.83
N ALA A 112 -18.29 -10.14 -4.84
CA ALA A 112 -17.27 -10.55 -3.86
C ALA A 112 -17.83 -10.91 -2.46
N GLY A 113 -19.15 -10.78 -2.24
CA GLY A 113 -19.82 -11.11 -0.98
C GLY A 113 -20.08 -12.61 -0.78
N ASP A 114 -20.92 -12.98 0.19
CA ASP A 114 -21.32 -14.36 0.47
C ASP A 114 -22.15 -15.02 -0.66
N SER A 115 -22.58 -16.26 -0.48
CA SER A 115 -23.38 -16.97 -1.50
C SER A 115 -24.70 -16.26 -1.82
N VAL A 116 -25.31 -15.57 -0.85
CA VAL A 116 -26.57 -14.84 -1.03
C VAL A 116 -26.33 -13.58 -1.85
N ALA A 117 -25.31 -12.79 -1.51
CA ALA A 117 -24.91 -11.60 -2.24
C ALA A 117 -24.57 -11.93 -3.71
N ARG A 118 -23.80 -13.00 -3.94
CA ARG A 118 -23.43 -13.46 -5.28
C ARG A 118 -24.64 -13.97 -6.07
N ALA A 119 -25.57 -14.67 -5.42
CA ALA A 119 -26.80 -15.13 -6.07
C ALA A 119 -27.70 -13.95 -6.46
N ALA A 120 -27.84 -12.95 -5.60
CA ALA A 120 -28.57 -11.72 -5.90
C ALA A 120 -27.92 -10.95 -7.06
N TRP A 121 -26.59 -10.82 -7.07
CA TRP A 121 -25.85 -10.20 -8.16
C TRP A 121 -26.12 -10.88 -9.49
N LYS A 122 -26.02 -12.21 -9.56
CA LYS A 122 -26.23 -12.99 -10.80
C LYS A 122 -27.63 -12.83 -11.42
N ARG A 123 -28.64 -12.45 -10.63
CA ARG A 123 -30.01 -12.19 -11.13
C ARG A 123 -30.16 -10.81 -11.79
N ILE A 124 -29.24 -9.89 -11.52
CA ILE A 124 -29.24 -8.56 -12.13
C ILE A 124 -28.81 -8.69 -13.60
N PRO A 125 -29.55 -8.11 -14.57
CA PRO A 125 -29.15 -8.12 -15.97
C PRO A 125 -27.73 -7.55 -16.18
N ALA A 126 -26.95 -8.14 -17.08
CA ALA A 126 -25.54 -7.79 -17.26
C ALA A 126 -25.28 -6.31 -17.57
N VAL A 127 -26.19 -5.64 -18.29
CA VAL A 127 -26.12 -4.19 -18.55
C VAL A 127 -26.15 -3.40 -17.24
N ARG A 128 -27.06 -3.76 -16.33
CA ARG A 128 -27.27 -3.12 -15.02
C ARG A 128 -26.10 -3.42 -14.09
N GLN A 129 -25.54 -4.63 -14.14
CA GLN A 129 -24.30 -4.97 -13.43
C GLN A 129 -23.13 -4.08 -13.86
N ARG A 130 -22.96 -3.83 -15.17
CA ARG A 130 -21.92 -2.93 -15.70
C ARG A 130 -22.13 -1.48 -15.26
N GLU A 131 -23.36 -0.99 -15.28
CA GLU A 131 -23.70 0.36 -14.78
C GLU A 131 -23.33 0.52 -13.30
N ILE A 132 -23.74 -0.43 -12.45
CA ILE A 132 -23.42 -0.45 -11.02
C ILE A 132 -21.91 -0.57 -10.79
N THR A 133 -21.23 -1.39 -11.60
CA THR A 133 -19.78 -1.55 -11.53
C THR A 133 -19.04 -0.28 -11.95
N ARG A 134 -19.56 0.47 -12.92
CA ARG A 134 -19.00 1.78 -13.29
C ARG A 134 -19.10 2.79 -12.15
N VAL A 135 -20.22 2.83 -11.42
CA VAL A 135 -20.33 3.66 -10.21
C VAL A 135 -19.25 3.28 -9.20
N TYR A 136 -19.04 1.99 -8.98
CA TYR A 136 -18.01 1.52 -8.06
C TYR A 136 -16.59 1.89 -8.51
N ALA A 137 -16.24 1.69 -9.78
CA ALA A 137 -14.95 2.12 -10.33
C ALA A 137 -14.73 3.64 -10.13
N ASN A 138 -15.78 4.44 -10.34
CA ASN A 138 -15.73 5.89 -10.15
C ASN A 138 -15.53 6.30 -8.68
N ILE A 139 -16.04 5.53 -7.70
CA ILE A 139 -15.70 5.71 -6.28
C ILE A 139 -14.20 5.55 -6.07
N GLY A 140 -13.61 4.48 -6.63
CA GLY A 140 -12.16 4.25 -6.57
C GLY A 140 -11.36 5.38 -7.19
N LYS A 141 -11.79 5.91 -8.34
CA LYS A 141 -11.15 7.06 -9.00
C LYS A 141 -11.22 8.34 -8.17
N ALA A 142 -12.36 8.60 -7.54
CA ALA A 142 -12.53 9.75 -6.65
C ALA A 142 -11.63 9.66 -5.40
N ILE A 143 -11.54 8.47 -4.79
CA ILE A 143 -10.63 8.22 -3.66
C ILE A 143 -9.17 8.39 -4.10
N ALA A 144 -8.78 7.79 -5.23
CA ALA A 144 -7.44 7.94 -5.78
C ALA A 144 -7.09 9.41 -6.06
N ALA A 145 -8.02 10.20 -6.60
CA ALA A 145 -7.81 11.62 -6.83
C ALA A 145 -7.50 12.41 -5.54
N TYR A 146 -8.10 12.02 -4.42
CA TYR A 146 -7.74 12.55 -3.10
C TYR A 146 -6.37 12.05 -2.63
N GLU A 147 -6.11 10.74 -2.71
CA GLU A 147 -4.84 10.14 -2.28
C GLU A 147 -3.62 10.68 -3.05
N ARG A 148 -3.80 11.10 -4.31
CA ARG A 148 -2.75 11.78 -5.09
C ARG A 148 -2.29 13.11 -4.51
N ARG A 149 -3.07 13.72 -3.61
CA ARG A 149 -2.69 14.94 -2.87
C ARG A 149 -1.88 14.63 -1.62
N LEU A 150 -1.80 13.36 -1.21
CA LEU A 150 -1.09 12.94 -0.03
C LEU A 150 0.39 12.75 -0.37
N GLY A 151 1.17 13.82 -0.24
CA GLY A 151 2.64 13.79 -0.32
C GLY A 151 3.30 13.54 1.03
N PHE A 152 4.63 13.41 1.00
CA PHE A 152 5.45 13.44 2.20
C PHE A 152 5.81 14.87 2.56
N GLU A 153 5.87 15.18 3.86
CA GLU A 153 6.46 16.43 4.32
C GLU A 153 7.99 16.40 4.20
N PRO A 154 8.65 17.55 3.99
CA PRO A 154 10.10 17.64 4.04
C PRO A 154 10.66 17.16 5.38
N THR A 155 11.56 16.18 5.30
CA THR A 155 12.25 15.58 6.45
C THR A 155 13.54 16.33 6.77
N ARG A 156 14.22 15.97 7.88
CA ARG A 156 15.55 16.53 8.17
C ARG A 156 16.56 16.13 7.10
N PHE A 157 16.44 14.92 6.54
CA PHE A 157 17.28 14.49 5.43
C PHE A 157 17.09 15.35 4.18
N ASP A 158 15.83 15.65 3.81
CA ASP A 158 15.56 16.49 2.63
C ASP A 158 16.22 17.87 2.79
N ARG A 159 16.07 18.50 3.98
CA ARG A 159 16.72 19.80 4.28
C ARG A 159 18.25 19.73 4.28
N TRP A 160 18.83 18.62 4.74
CA TRP A 160 20.28 18.41 4.68
C TRP A 160 20.77 18.31 3.22
N VAL A 161 20.07 17.54 2.38
CA VAL A 161 20.40 17.41 0.94
C VAL A 161 20.30 18.76 0.23
N ASP A 162 19.24 19.53 0.48
CA ASP A 162 19.08 20.86 -0.14
C ASP A 162 20.22 21.83 0.24
N ALA A 163 20.69 21.77 1.49
CA ALA A 163 21.82 22.56 1.95
C ALA A 163 23.14 22.12 1.29
N GLU A 164 23.40 20.81 1.21
CA GLU A 164 24.59 20.25 0.54
C GLU A 164 24.61 20.61 -0.96
N LEU A 165 23.47 20.53 -1.65
CA LEU A 165 23.37 20.85 -3.08
C LEU A 165 23.50 22.34 -3.39
N SER A 166 23.00 23.21 -2.50
CA SER A 166 23.09 24.66 -2.66
C SER A 166 24.39 25.26 -2.15
N GLY A 167 25.20 24.49 -1.40
CA GLY A 167 26.37 25.00 -0.69
C GLY A 167 26.04 25.93 0.48
N ALA A 168 24.79 25.90 0.96
CA ALA A 168 24.35 26.71 2.09
C ALA A 168 24.93 26.19 3.42
N THR A 169 25.22 27.09 4.35
CA THR A 169 25.62 26.71 5.70
C THR A 169 24.48 25.96 6.40
N HIS A 170 24.76 24.79 6.95
CA HIS A 170 23.77 24.03 7.71
C HIS A 170 23.26 24.80 8.93
N THR A 171 21.94 24.83 9.08
CA THR A 171 21.21 25.27 10.26
C THR A 171 20.95 24.08 11.20
N ALA A 172 20.43 24.34 12.41
CA ALA A 172 20.02 23.27 13.32
C ALA A 172 19.01 22.29 12.67
N GLU A 173 18.16 22.77 11.78
CA GLU A 173 17.10 21.98 11.12
C GLU A 173 17.57 21.22 9.87
N SER A 174 18.73 21.60 9.32
CA SER A 174 19.35 21.01 8.12
C SER A 174 20.68 20.32 8.42
N SER A 175 21.14 20.32 9.68
CA SER A 175 22.34 19.60 10.10
C SER A 175 22.06 18.11 10.35
N MET A 176 23.04 17.27 10.03
CA MET A 176 23.10 15.86 10.43
C MET A 176 24.33 15.65 11.31
N SER A 177 24.17 14.82 12.34
CA SER A 177 25.25 14.38 13.20
C SER A 177 26.25 13.48 12.45
N HIS A 178 27.43 13.30 13.04
CA HIS A 178 28.43 12.38 12.49
C HIS A 178 27.88 10.95 12.31
N ASP A 179 27.08 10.47 13.25
CA ASP A 179 26.50 9.12 13.20
C ASP A 179 25.43 8.98 12.11
N GLU A 180 24.62 10.01 11.90
CA GLU A 180 23.63 10.02 10.81
C GLU A 180 24.31 10.03 9.43
N VAL A 181 25.38 10.81 9.27
CA VAL A 181 26.18 10.81 8.02
C VAL A 181 26.93 9.48 7.84
N ALA A 182 27.47 8.90 8.90
CA ALA A 182 28.07 7.57 8.86
C ALA A 182 27.02 6.49 8.50
N GLY A 183 25.81 6.61 9.02
CA GLY A 183 24.66 5.78 8.67
C GLY A 183 24.27 5.86 7.20
N LEU A 184 24.22 7.06 6.63
CA LEU A 184 23.99 7.27 5.20
C LEU A 184 25.08 6.58 4.35
N ARG A 185 26.35 6.71 4.74
CA ARG A 185 27.46 6.03 4.05
C ARG A 185 27.33 4.51 4.11
N LEU A 186 26.85 3.96 5.23
CA LEU A 186 26.56 2.53 5.33
C LEU A 186 25.39 2.14 4.42
N PHE A 187 24.29 2.91 4.45
CA PHE A 187 23.08 2.69 3.66
C PHE A 187 23.39 2.60 2.16
N ILE A 188 24.24 3.48 1.65
CA ILE A 188 24.67 3.51 0.24
C ILE A 188 25.76 2.45 -0.02
N GLY A 189 26.74 2.35 0.87
CA GLY A 189 27.92 1.50 0.70
C GLY A 189 27.75 0.11 1.29
N LYS A 190 28.42 -0.13 2.42
CA LYS A 190 28.61 -1.47 3.01
C LYS A 190 27.30 -2.25 3.25
N ALA A 191 26.25 -1.58 3.72
CA ALA A 191 24.97 -2.24 3.97
C ALA A 191 24.13 -2.42 2.69
N SER A 192 24.43 -1.64 1.65
CA SER A 192 23.82 -1.69 0.32
C SER A 192 22.28 -1.64 0.33
N CYS A 193 21.70 -0.98 1.33
CA CYS A 193 20.26 -0.78 1.46
C CYS A 193 19.68 -0.07 0.23
N VAL A 194 20.47 0.81 -0.39
CA VAL A 194 20.13 1.57 -1.60
C VAL A 194 19.77 0.67 -2.80
N ASN A 195 20.20 -0.60 -2.82
CA ASN A 195 19.89 -1.49 -3.94
C ASN A 195 18.38 -1.72 -4.10
N CYS A 196 17.62 -1.70 -3.01
CA CYS A 196 16.15 -1.76 -3.05
C CYS A 196 15.50 -0.45 -2.59
N HIS A 197 16.14 0.28 -1.66
CA HIS A 197 15.60 1.51 -1.10
C HIS A 197 16.28 2.74 -1.70
N ASN A 198 15.93 3.09 -2.93
CA ASN A 198 16.52 4.20 -3.69
C ASN A 198 15.51 5.28 -4.10
N GLY A 199 16.07 6.33 -4.72
CA GLY A 199 15.31 7.46 -5.23
C GLY A 199 14.64 8.29 -4.13
N PRO A 200 13.84 9.29 -4.52
CA PRO A 200 13.23 10.22 -3.57
C PRO A 200 12.31 9.54 -2.55
N ARG A 201 11.73 8.37 -2.84
CA ARG A 201 10.84 7.64 -1.91
C ARG A 201 11.55 6.53 -1.13
N PHE A 202 12.84 6.30 -1.34
CA PHE A 202 13.57 5.17 -0.73
C PHE A 202 12.90 3.82 -0.97
N THR A 203 12.48 3.59 -2.22
CA THR A 203 11.91 2.34 -2.70
C THR A 203 12.05 2.27 -4.21
N ASP A 204 12.34 1.08 -4.71
CA ASP A 204 12.33 0.72 -6.12
C ASP A 204 10.94 0.26 -6.61
N ASP A 205 9.95 0.15 -5.70
CA ASP A 205 8.62 -0.43 -5.93
C ASP A 205 8.62 -1.88 -6.46
N HIS A 206 9.75 -2.57 -6.40
CA HIS A 206 9.89 -3.97 -6.79
C HIS A 206 9.55 -4.91 -5.64
N PHE A 207 9.61 -6.21 -5.91
CA PHE A 207 9.20 -7.26 -4.99
C PHE A 207 10.40 -8.09 -4.59
N HIS A 208 10.66 -8.17 -3.28
CA HIS A 208 11.81 -8.88 -2.75
C HIS A 208 11.40 -9.83 -1.64
N ASN A 209 12.09 -10.95 -1.56
CA ASN A 209 11.98 -11.87 -0.43
C ASN A 209 13.17 -11.66 0.50
N THR A 210 12.90 -11.08 1.67
CA THR A 210 13.93 -10.75 2.66
C THR A 210 14.04 -11.80 3.76
N GLY A 211 13.42 -12.98 3.58
CA GLY A 211 13.50 -14.08 4.54
C GLY A 211 12.72 -13.84 5.84
N VAL A 212 11.83 -12.85 5.87
CA VAL A 212 10.96 -12.59 7.04
C VAL A 212 10.10 -13.82 7.34
N ALA A 213 10.08 -14.20 8.61
CA ALA A 213 9.31 -15.34 9.09
C ALA A 213 7.81 -15.17 8.84
N ALA A 214 7.11 -16.28 8.66
CA ALA A 214 5.65 -16.27 8.69
C ALA A 214 5.16 -15.92 10.10
N GLN A 215 4.10 -15.12 10.18
CA GLN A 215 3.45 -14.80 11.44
C GLN A 215 2.63 -16.03 11.91
N PRO A 216 2.81 -16.51 13.15
CA PRO A 216 2.05 -17.66 13.66
C PRO A 216 0.53 -17.41 13.60
N GLY A 217 -0.23 -18.43 13.23
CA GLY A 217 -1.71 -18.37 13.18
C GLY A 217 -2.30 -17.69 11.94
N LEU A 218 -1.47 -17.12 11.05
CA LEU A 218 -1.93 -16.59 9.77
C LEU A 218 -1.90 -17.66 8.67
N PRO A 219 -2.79 -17.56 7.67
CA PRO A 219 -2.74 -18.44 6.51
C PRO A 219 -1.43 -18.26 5.73
N PRO A 220 -0.98 -19.28 4.96
CA PRO A 220 0.17 -19.15 4.09
C PRO A 220 0.04 -17.95 3.14
N ASP A 221 1.06 -17.11 3.12
CA ASP A 221 1.14 -15.95 2.24
C ASP A 221 2.27 -16.17 1.23
N SER A 222 1.91 -16.19 -0.06
CA SER A 222 2.85 -16.38 -1.17
C SER A 222 3.34 -15.07 -1.79
N GLY A 223 2.90 -13.91 -1.28
CA GLY A 223 3.32 -12.60 -1.75
C GLY A 223 2.99 -12.36 -3.22
N ARG A 224 3.94 -11.77 -3.96
CA ARG A 224 3.84 -11.39 -5.38
C ARG A 224 3.37 -12.54 -6.28
N ALA A 225 3.75 -13.78 -6.00
CA ALA A 225 3.29 -14.94 -6.77
C ALA A 225 1.75 -15.02 -6.84
N THR A 226 1.05 -14.74 -5.73
CA THR A 226 -0.42 -14.66 -5.75
C THR A 226 -0.89 -13.31 -6.30
N GLY A 227 -0.21 -12.22 -5.95
CA GLY A 227 -0.58 -10.87 -6.37
C GLY A 227 -0.60 -10.69 -7.89
N VAL A 228 0.41 -11.20 -8.60
CA VAL A 228 0.49 -11.05 -10.06
C VAL A 228 -0.63 -11.80 -10.79
N ARG A 229 -1.00 -12.99 -10.32
CA ARG A 229 -2.16 -13.72 -10.86
C ARG A 229 -3.45 -12.95 -10.62
N ALA A 230 -3.58 -12.33 -9.44
CA ALA A 230 -4.76 -11.56 -9.07
C ALA A 230 -4.92 -10.29 -9.92
N VAL A 231 -3.84 -9.55 -10.19
CA VAL A 231 -3.94 -8.32 -11.00
C VAL A 231 -4.17 -8.63 -12.50
N LEU A 232 -3.55 -9.69 -13.03
CA LEU A 232 -3.76 -10.12 -14.42
C LEU A 232 -5.20 -10.62 -14.66
N ALA A 233 -5.79 -11.31 -13.68
CA ALA A 233 -7.18 -11.79 -13.75
C ALA A 233 -8.22 -10.78 -13.22
N GLY A 234 -7.79 -9.62 -12.72
CA GLY A 234 -8.64 -8.67 -12.01
C GLY A 234 -9.63 -7.95 -12.91
N GLU A 235 -10.85 -7.71 -12.41
CA GLU A 235 -11.87 -6.88 -13.09
C GLU A 235 -11.40 -5.42 -13.27
N PHE A 236 -10.51 -4.96 -12.37
CA PHE A 236 -10.00 -3.59 -12.29
C PHE A 236 -8.49 -3.56 -12.41
N ASN A 237 -8.01 -3.71 -13.63
CA ASN A 237 -6.61 -3.46 -13.98
C ASN A 237 -6.53 -2.38 -15.08
N CYS A 238 -5.32 -2.00 -15.43
CA CYS A 238 -5.02 -0.93 -16.38
C CYS A 238 -5.65 -1.17 -17.77
N LEU A 239 -5.80 -2.43 -18.19
CA LEU A 239 -6.41 -2.81 -19.47
C LEU A 239 -7.92 -3.03 -19.39
N SER A 240 -8.52 -2.87 -18.21
CA SER A 240 -9.96 -3.05 -18.03
C SER A 240 -10.77 -1.96 -18.72
N GLN A 241 -12.02 -2.28 -19.08
CA GLN A 241 -12.98 -1.31 -19.64
C GLN A 241 -13.34 -0.14 -18.71
N TYR A 242 -12.91 -0.20 -17.44
CA TYR A 242 -13.15 0.84 -16.43
C TYR A 242 -11.94 1.75 -16.21
N SER A 243 -10.79 1.39 -16.78
CA SER A 243 -9.58 2.20 -16.77
C SER A 243 -9.71 3.41 -17.70
N ASP A 244 -9.17 4.55 -17.27
CA ASP A 244 -9.02 5.73 -18.15
C ASP A 244 -7.65 5.73 -18.88
N ALA A 245 -6.78 4.77 -18.56
CA ALA A 245 -5.48 4.61 -19.19
C ALA A 245 -5.63 4.01 -20.60
N LYS A 246 -4.71 4.37 -21.50
CA LYS A 246 -4.61 3.72 -22.81
C LYS A 246 -3.76 2.46 -22.70
N ALA A 247 -3.87 1.56 -23.67
CA ALA A 247 -3.15 0.29 -23.65
C ALA A 247 -1.61 0.47 -23.69
N GLU A 248 -1.13 1.57 -24.28
CA GLU A 248 0.27 1.98 -24.28
C GLU A 248 0.77 2.45 -22.91
N ASP A 249 -0.11 2.96 -22.04
CA ASP A 249 0.25 3.40 -20.67
C ASP A 249 0.42 2.20 -19.71
N CYS A 250 -0.08 1.02 -20.10
CA CYS A 250 -0.13 -0.18 -19.25
C CYS A 250 1.12 -1.07 -19.35
N GLY A 251 2.30 -0.48 -19.55
CA GLY A 251 3.56 -1.22 -19.72
C GLY A 251 3.88 -2.16 -18.57
N GLU A 252 3.75 -1.68 -17.33
CA GLU A 252 3.98 -2.44 -16.10
C GLU A 252 3.12 -3.70 -16.04
N LEU A 253 1.82 -3.60 -16.36
CA LEU A 253 0.92 -4.75 -16.38
C LEU A 253 1.24 -5.71 -17.53
N ARG A 254 1.48 -5.17 -18.74
CA ARG A 254 1.66 -5.95 -19.97
C ARG A 254 2.93 -6.79 -19.97
N PHE A 255 3.99 -6.28 -19.35
CA PHE A 255 5.31 -6.92 -19.35
C PHE A 255 5.69 -7.46 -17.96
N THR A 256 4.72 -7.56 -17.04
CA THR A 256 4.99 -8.13 -15.72
C THR A 256 5.36 -9.60 -15.80
N SER A 257 6.39 -10.02 -15.06
CA SER A 257 6.67 -11.46 -14.89
C SER A 257 5.55 -12.09 -14.07
N SER A 258 4.97 -13.18 -14.59
CA SER A 258 3.81 -13.84 -14.00
C SER A 258 4.13 -15.19 -13.35
N ASP A 259 5.34 -15.69 -13.57
CA ASP A 259 5.89 -16.93 -13.05
C ASP A 259 7.33 -16.71 -12.59
N GLY A 260 7.91 -17.73 -11.93
CA GLY A 260 9.28 -17.69 -11.45
C GLY A 260 9.40 -17.84 -9.92
N PRO A 261 10.46 -18.50 -9.44
CA PRO A 261 10.70 -18.71 -8.01
C PRO A 261 10.95 -17.41 -7.24
N GLU A 262 11.39 -16.35 -7.91
CA GLU A 262 11.62 -15.01 -7.35
C GLU A 262 10.33 -14.35 -6.86
N LEU A 263 9.17 -14.73 -7.40
CA LEU A 263 7.89 -14.16 -6.96
C LEU A 263 7.40 -14.76 -5.63
N LEU A 264 7.94 -15.92 -5.23
CA LEU A 264 7.50 -16.65 -4.04
C LEU A 264 7.92 -15.92 -2.77
N ARG A 265 6.92 -15.49 -2.00
CA ARG A 265 7.09 -14.70 -0.76
C ARG A 265 7.89 -13.41 -0.99
N ALA A 266 7.83 -12.87 -2.20
CA ALA A 266 8.31 -11.54 -2.47
C ALA A 266 7.24 -10.51 -2.15
N TYR A 267 7.63 -9.42 -1.51
CA TYR A 267 6.74 -8.34 -1.11
C TYR A 267 7.30 -7.01 -1.60
N LYS A 268 6.40 -6.08 -1.87
CA LYS A 268 6.76 -4.76 -2.38
C LYS A 268 7.70 -4.07 -1.39
N THR A 269 8.82 -3.54 -1.86
CA THR A 269 9.70 -2.68 -1.07
C THR A 269 8.89 -1.47 -0.58
N PRO A 270 8.67 -1.30 0.74
CA PRO A 270 7.98 -0.12 1.22
C PRO A 270 8.92 1.10 1.13
N SER A 271 8.34 2.28 0.90
CA SER A 271 9.06 3.56 1.08
C SER A 271 9.61 3.65 2.50
N LEU A 272 10.84 4.13 2.67
CA LEU A 272 11.41 4.40 4.00
C LEU A 272 11.12 5.82 4.50
N ARG A 273 10.42 6.65 3.72
CA ARG A 273 9.92 7.92 4.27
C ARG A 273 8.98 7.65 5.44
N ASN A 274 9.18 8.38 6.52
CA ASN A 274 8.48 8.26 7.79
C ASN A 274 8.64 6.90 8.50
N VAL A 275 9.65 6.09 8.14
CA VAL A 275 9.87 4.75 8.70
C VAL A 275 9.89 4.71 10.24
N ALA A 276 10.36 5.78 10.91
CA ALA A 276 10.42 5.84 12.36
C ALA A 276 9.03 5.75 13.04
N GLN A 277 7.96 6.09 12.32
CA GLN A 277 6.59 6.12 12.84
C GLN A 277 5.82 4.83 12.54
N HIS A 278 6.44 3.89 11.84
CA HIS A 278 5.76 2.74 11.22
C HIS A 278 5.98 1.45 12.00
N ALA A 279 6.21 1.50 13.31
CA ALA A 279 6.14 0.29 14.12
C ALA A 279 4.68 -0.23 14.22
N PRO A 280 4.45 -1.56 14.27
CA PRO A 280 5.42 -2.63 13.99
C PRO A 280 5.72 -2.75 12.50
N TYR A 281 6.79 -3.43 12.11
CA TYR A 281 7.34 -3.47 10.75
C TYR A 281 7.02 -4.78 10.00
N MET A 282 7.30 -4.77 8.70
CA MET A 282 7.07 -5.87 7.74
C MET A 282 5.58 -6.07 7.39
N HIS A 283 5.31 -6.93 6.40
CA HIS A 283 4.00 -7.05 5.77
C HIS A 283 2.88 -7.57 6.69
N ALA A 284 3.21 -8.17 7.82
CA ALA A 284 2.25 -8.64 8.82
C ALA A 284 2.69 -8.30 10.26
N GLY A 285 3.46 -7.22 10.44
CA GLY A 285 3.86 -6.72 11.77
C GLY A 285 4.79 -7.67 12.53
N GLN A 286 5.64 -8.43 11.82
CA GLN A 286 6.49 -9.46 12.42
C GLN A 286 7.61 -8.92 13.31
N ILE A 287 8.03 -7.67 13.09
CA ILE A 287 9.19 -7.08 13.77
C ILE A 287 8.74 -5.83 14.52
N ALA A 288 9.02 -5.74 15.82
CA ALA A 288 8.47 -4.68 16.66
C ALA A 288 9.20 -3.33 16.51
N THR A 289 10.53 -3.35 16.37
CA THR A 289 11.37 -2.15 16.44
C THR A 289 12.25 -1.97 15.21
N LEU A 290 12.67 -0.73 14.93
CA LEU A 290 13.57 -0.43 13.83
C LEU A 290 14.95 -1.07 14.07
N THR A 291 15.43 -1.09 15.31
CA THR A 291 16.63 -1.84 15.72
C THR A 291 16.56 -3.33 15.36
N ASP A 292 15.41 -3.97 15.55
CA ASP A 292 15.20 -5.38 15.20
C ASP A 292 15.16 -5.58 13.68
N VAL A 293 14.62 -4.60 12.93
CA VAL A 293 14.66 -4.60 11.45
C VAL A 293 16.11 -4.55 10.97
N VAL A 294 16.92 -3.62 11.48
CA VAL A 294 18.36 -3.53 11.14
C VAL A 294 19.08 -4.83 11.50
N THR A 295 18.72 -5.46 12.63
CA THR A 295 19.28 -6.74 13.05
C THR A 295 18.88 -7.89 12.12
N HIS A 296 17.64 -7.91 11.62
CA HIS A 296 17.16 -8.88 10.63
C HIS A 296 18.01 -8.83 9.36
N TYR A 297 18.20 -7.64 8.79
CA TYR A 297 19.02 -7.46 7.59
C TYR A 297 20.50 -7.78 7.83
N ASN A 298 21.06 -7.38 8.97
CA ASN A 298 22.45 -7.70 9.31
C ASN A 298 22.72 -9.20 9.41
N ARG A 299 21.75 -9.97 9.92
CA ARG A 299 21.82 -11.44 10.02
C ARG A 299 21.50 -12.15 8.70
N ALA A 300 20.67 -11.55 7.85
CA ALA A 300 20.22 -12.08 6.56
C ALA A 300 19.69 -13.52 6.66
N PHE A 301 18.57 -13.68 7.37
CA PHE A 301 17.94 -14.99 7.51
C PHE A 301 17.54 -15.58 6.16
N LYS A 302 17.77 -16.89 5.97
CA LYS A 302 17.29 -17.60 4.78
C LYS A 302 15.77 -17.62 4.74
N ALA A 303 15.20 -17.46 3.56
CA ALA A 303 13.77 -17.67 3.34
C ALA A 303 13.41 -19.14 3.57
N LYS A 304 12.33 -19.39 4.33
CA LYS A 304 11.78 -20.75 4.50
C LYS A 304 11.10 -21.28 3.22
N VAL A 305 10.58 -20.37 2.39
CA VAL A 305 9.96 -20.65 1.10
C VAL A 305 10.40 -19.57 0.11
N GLY A 306 10.72 -19.98 -1.12
CA GLY A 306 11.35 -19.11 -2.11
C GLY A 306 12.84 -18.92 -1.85
N HIS A 307 13.40 -17.86 -2.44
CA HIS A 307 14.80 -17.50 -2.29
C HIS A 307 14.91 -16.12 -1.63
N SER A 308 15.76 -15.96 -0.61
CA SER A 308 16.05 -14.63 -0.08
C SER A 308 17.26 -14.02 -0.76
N GLU A 309 17.14 -12.76 -1.15
CA GLU A 309 18.20 -11.98 -1.79
C GLU A 309 19.24 -11.44 -0.80
N LEU A 310 18.98 -11.57 0.51
CA LEU A 310 19.84 -11.01 1.54
C LEU A 310 21.14 -11.79 1.73
N LYS A 311 22.21 -11.04 2.00
CA LYS A 311 23.51 -11.55 2.44
C LYS A 311 23.87 -10.91 3.78
N PRO A 312 24.52 -11.63 4.72
CA PRO A 312 24.90 -11.04 6.00
C PRO A 312 25.78 -9.81 5.80
N LEU A 313 25.46 -8.72 6.48
CA LEU A 313 26.12 -7.42 6.27
C LEU A 313 27.41 -7.26 7.10
N GLY A 314 27.54 -8.02 8.19
CA GLY A 314 28.71 -7.97 9.08
C GLY A 314 28.90 -6.58 9.71
N LEU A 315 27.82 -5.88 10.04
CA LEU A 315 27.85 -4.58 10.71
C LEU A 315 28.17 -4.74 12.20
N SER A 316 29.06 -3.90 12.72
CA SER A 316 29.32 -3.81 14.15
C SER A 316 28.10 -3.24 14.90
N ALA A 317 28.11 -3.30 16.24
CA ALA A 317 27.07 -2.66 17.05
C ALA A 317 26.99 -1.15 16.79
N GLU A 318 28.14 -0.49 16.59
CA GLU A 318 28.22 0.92 16.22
C GLU A 318 27.56 1.20 14.87
N GLN A 319 27.96 0.45 13.85
CA GLN A 319 27.45 0.62 12.49
C GLN A 319 25.94 0.42 12.40
N ARG A 320 25.37 -0.49 13.21
CA ARG A 320 23.92 -0.67 13.28
C ARG A 320 23.21 0.53 13.90
N ARG A 321 23.78 1.13 14.96
CA ARG A 321 23.23 2.37 15.56
C ARG A 321 23.31 3.55 14.60
N GLN A 322 24.42 3.69 13.89
CA GLN A 322 24.60 4.75 12.89
C GLN A 322 23.60 4.61 11.74
N LEU A 323 23.41 3.39 11.22
CA LEU A 323 22.39 3.12 10.19
C LEU A 323 20.98 3.46 10.68
N GLU A 324 20.64 3.06 11.91
CA GLU A 324 19.35 3.42 12.51
C GLU A 324 19.20 4.93 12.68
N ALA A 325 20.24 5.64 13.15
CA ALA A 325 20.23 7.10 13.27
C ALA A 325 19.91 7.78 11.93
N PHE A 326 20.52 7.31 10.84
CA PHE A 326 20.19 7.79 9.49
C PHE A 326 18.71 7.53 9.14
N LEU A 327 18.19 6.32 9.36
CA LEU A 327 16.79 6.01 9.04
C LEU A 327 15.79 6.90 9.79
N LEU A 328 16.11 7.32 11.01
CA LEU A 328 15.30 8.27 11.78
C LEU A 328 15.23 9.66 11.13
N THR A 329 16.24 10.06 10.35
CA THR A 329 16.23 11.35 9.63
C THR A 329 15.24 11.40 8.47
N LEU A 330 14.77 10.24 8.02
CA LEU A 330 13.81 10.08 6.92
C LEU A 330 12.35 10.31 7.35
N SER A 331 12.13 10.77 8.58
CA SER A 331 10.80 11.00 9.14
C SER A 331 10.60 12.48 9.46
N SER A 332 9.47 13.04 9.04
CA SER A 332 9.02 14.35 9.52
C SER A 332 8.42 14.22 10.92
N PRO A 333 8.24 15.30 11.68
CA PRO A 333 7.29 15.30 12.80
C PRO A 333 5.90 14.84 12.33
N ALA A 334 5.12 14.24 13.23
CA ALA A 334 3.74 13.86 12.92
C ALA A 334 2.92 15.09 12.53
N ARG A 335 2.05 14.96 11.50
CA ARG A 335 1.12 16.03 11.13
C ARG A 335 0.12 16.25 12.27
N PRO A 336 -0.17 17.51 12.66
CA PRO A 336 -1.14 17.82 13.70
C PRO A 336 -2.56 17.36 13.35
#